data_AF-A0A932YFB0-F1
#
_entry.id   AF-A0A932YFB0-F1
#
_cell.length_a   1.000
_cell.length_b   1.000
_cell.length_c   1.000
_cell.angle_alpha   90.00
_cell.angle_beta   90.00
_cell.angle_gamma   90.00
#
_symmetry.space_group_name_H-M   'P 1'
#
loop_
_entity.id
_entity.type
_entity.pdbx_description
1 polymer ?
#
loop_
_entity_poly.entity_id
_entity_poly.type
_entity_poly.pdbx_seq_one_letter_code
_entity_poly.pdbx_strand_id
1 'polypeptide(L)'
;MITDADVKKLKQAFATKDDFKAFATKDDLINELKPIKKGLRQLNRRYKETVLFFDKIVSHRHKRLDQLEETAGVEPPPYIPLFPVKN
;
A
#
# COMPACT_ATOMS: atom_id res chain seq x y z
N MET A 1 -22.74 -35.46 -43.38
CA MET A 1 -22.32 -36.16 -42.14
C MET A 1 -20.97 -35.63 -41.74
N ILE A 2 -20.75 -35.34 -40.46
CA ILE A 2 -19.39 -35.07 -39.96
C ILE A 2 -18.58 -36.38 -40.04
N THR A 3 -17.32 -36.31 -40.45
CA THR A 3 -16.45 -37.49 -40.56
C THR A 3 -15.49 -37.59 -39.38
N ASP A 4 -14.94 -38.78 -39.13
CA ASP A 4 -13.93 -38.98 -38.08
C ASP A 4 -12.69 -38.09 -38.27
N ALA A 5 -12.37 -37.75 -39.53
CA ALA A 5 -11.30 -36.81 -39.85
C ALA A 5 -11.61 -35.39 -39.35
N ASP A 6 -12.88 -34.96 -39.45
CA ASP A 6 -13.34 -33.67 -38.93
C ASP A 6 -13.31 -33.65 -37.40
N VAL A 7 -13.75 -34.75 -36.76
CA VAL A 7 -13.68 -34.91 -35.29
C VAL A 7 -12.24 -34.89 -34.78
N LYS A 8 -11.29 -35.49 -35.51
CA LYS A 8 -9.87 -35.50 -35.16
C LYS A 8 -9.23 -34.11 -35.23
N LYS A 9 -9.56 -33.34 -36.28
CA LYS A 9 -9.11 -31.93 -36.42
C LYS A 9 -9.64 -31.05 -35.30
N LEU A 10 -10.92 -31.23 -34.94
CA LEU A 10 -11.54 -30.50 -33.83
C LEU A 10 -10.83 -30.78 -32.50
N LYS A 11 -10.54 -32.05 -32.18
CA LYS A 11 -9.81 -32.41 -30.95
C LYS A 11 -8.41 -31.81 -30.86
N GLN A 12 -7.74 -31.57 -31.99
CA GLN A 12 -6.44 -30.91 -32.03
C GLN A 12 -6.52 -29.40 -31.84
N ALA A 13 -7.68 -28.79 -32.12
CA ALA A 13 -7.90 -27.35 -31.98
C ALA A 13 -8.35 -26.94 -30.56
N PHE A 14 -8.91 -27.87 -29.78
CA PHE A 14 -9.35 -27.59 -28.40
C PHE A 14 -8.22 -27.78 -27.40
N ALA A 15 -8.12 -26.84 -26.45
CA ALA A 15 -7.26 -26.98 -25.29
C ALA A 15 -7.72 -28.16 -24.41
N THR A 16 -6.75 -28.92 -23.93
CA THR A 16 -6.91 -30.06 -23.04
C THR A 16 -6.75 -29.65 -21.58
N LYS A 17 -7.12 -30.54 -20.66
CA LYS A 17 -6.88 -30.29 -19.22
C LYS A 17 -5.40 -30.13 -18.88
N ASP A 18 -4.52 -30.76 -19.65
CA ASP A 18 -3.08 -30.68 -19.43
C ASP A 18 -2.53 -29.30 -19.82
N ASP A 19 -3.11 -28.64 -20.82
CA ASP A 19 -2.72 -27.28 -21.24
C ASP A 19 -2.99 -26.24 -20.14
N PHE A 20 -3.97 -26.49 -19.27
CA PHE A 20 -4.30 -25.58 -18.17
C PHE A 20 -3.45 -25.76 -16.91
N LYS A 21 -2.68 -26.85 -16.79
CA LYS A 21 -1.85 -27.11 -15.59
C LYS A 21 -0.70 -26.12 -15.42
N ALA A 22 -0.28 -25.45 -16.49
CA ALA A 22 0.77 -24.43 -16.45
C ALA A 22 0.30 -23.10 -15.83
N PHE A 23 -1.01 -22.89 -15.64
CA PHE A 23 -1.55 -21.65 -15.11
C PHE A 23 -1.75 -21.72 -13.60
N ALA A 24 -1.44 -20.62 -12.92
CA ALA A 24 -1.73 -20.48 -11.50
C ALA A 24 -3.25 -20.48 -11.27
N THR A 25 -3.68 -21.21 -10.25
CA THR A 25 -5.07 -21.17 -9.80
C THR A 25 -5.33 -19.90 -8.99
N LYS A 26 -6.61 -19.60 -8.80
CA LYS A 26 -7.03 -18.52 -7.90
C LYS A 26 -6.47 -18.71 -6.49
N ASP A 27 -6.42 -19.95 -6.00
CA ASP A 27 -5.95 -20.26 -4.66
C ASP A 27 -4.43 -20.07 -4.52
N ASP A 28 -3.66 -20.39 -5.57
CA ASP A 28 -2.23 -20.11 -5.63
C ASP A 28 -1.95 -18.62 -5.48
N LEU A 29 -2.65 -17.78 -6.26
CA LEU A 29 -2.53 -16.33 -6.17
C LEU A 29 -2.94 -15.80 -4.79
N ILE A 30 -4.02 -16.32 -4.21
CA ILE A 30 -4.45 -15.93 -2.86
C ILE A 30 -3.38 -16.29 -1.83
N ASN A 31 -2.75 -17.45 -1.94
CA ASN A 31 -1.70 -17.88 -1.03
C ASN A 31 -0.45 -16.99 -1.12
N GLU A 32 -0.05 -16.62 -2.33
CA GLU A 32 1.07 -15.68 -2.57
C GLU A 32 0.76 -14.24 -2.08
N LEU A 33 -0.49 -13.79 -2.18
CA LEU A 33 -0.88 -12.44 -1.74
C LEU A 33 -1.08 -12.29 -0.23
N LYS A 34 -1.30 -13.39 0.51
CA LYS A 34 -1.45 -13.40 1.98
C LYS A 34 -0.28 -12.71 2.71
N PRO A 35 1.00 -13.06 2.48
CA PRO A 35 2.13 -12.41 3.15
C PRO A 35 2.21 -10.92 2.81
N ILE A 36 1.95 -10.54 1.55
CA ILE A 36 1.96 -9.14 1.10
C ILE A 36 0.90 -8.32 1.86
N LYS A 37 -0.33 -8.82 1.93
CA LYS A 37 -1.42 -8.18 2.70
C LYS A 37 -1.09 -8.08 4.19
N LYS A 38 -0.42 -9.08 4.75
CA LYS A 38 0.04 -9.06 6.15
C LYS A 38 1.15 -8.02 6.35
N GLY A 39 2.08 -7.90 5.40
CA GLY A 39 3.14 -6.89 5.41
C GLY A 39 2.59 -5.47 5.34
N LEU A 40 1.66 -5.21 4.41
CA LEU A 40 1.00 -3.91 4.28
C LEU A 40 0.28 -3.48 5.56
N ARG A 41 -0.44 -4.40 6.22
CA ARG A 41 -1.09 -4.11 7.50
C ARG A 41 -0.09 -3.74 8.60
N GLN A 42 1.04 -4.45 8.68
CA GLN A 42 2.09 -4.14 9.66
C GLN A 42 2.77 -2.81 9.37
N LEU A 43 3.09 -2.54 8.10
CA LEU A 43 3.69 -1.27 7.68
C LEU A 43 2.78 -0.10 8.02
N ASN A 44 1.49 -0.20 7.71
CA ASN A 44 0.53 0.84 8.03
C ASN A 44 0.42 1.10 9.54
N ARG A 45 0.49 0.03 10.36
CA ARG A 45 0.51 0.16 11.82
C ARG A 45 1.75 0.92 12.30
N ARG A 46 2.94 0.54 11.82
CA ARG A 46 4.21 1.20 12.16
C ARG A 46 4.25 2.65 11.70
N TYR A 47 3.75 2.92 10.49
CA TYR A 47 3.62 4.28 9.96
C TYR A 47 2.77 5.14 10.89
N LYS A 48 1.58 4.65 11.29
CA LYS A 48 0.70 5.36 12.23
C LYS A 48 1.37 5.60 13.58
N GLU A 49 2.02 4.60 14.16
CA GLU A 49 2.75 4.73 15.42
C GLU A 49 3.86 5.80 15.32
N THR A 50 4.62 5.80 14.22
CA THR A 50 5.70 6.76 13.98
C THR A 50 5.17 8.18 13.83
N VAL A 51 4.10 8.38 13.04
CA VAL A 51 3.46 9.69 12.86
C VAL A 51 2.94 10.24 14.19
N LEU A 52 2.25 9.41 14.99
CA LEU A 52 1.74 9.82 16.30
C LEU A 52 2.86 10.17 17.29
N PHE A 53 3.98 9.44 17.23
CA PHE A 53 5.15 9.75 18.04
C PHE A 53 5.74 11.11 17.68
N PHE A 54 5.93 11.38 16.38
CA PHE A 54 6.42 12.68 15.93
C PHE A 54 5.46 13.82 16.28
N ASP A 55 4.16 13.62 16.09
CA ASP A 55 3.13 14.60 16.45
C ASP A 55 3.21 15.00 17.93
N LYS A 56 3.37 14.01 18.83
CA LYS A 56 3.55 14.26 20.27
C LYS A 56 4.82 15.06 20.57
N ILE A 57 5.93 14.72 19.93
CA ILE A 57 7.21 15.42 20.12
C ILE A 57 7.13 16.86 19.62
N VAL A 58 6.60 17.06 18.41
CA VAL A 58 6.46 18.40 17.83
C VAL A 58 5.54 19.24 18.69
N SER A 59 4.37 18.71 19.08
CA SER A 59 3.42 19.39 19.96
C SER A 59 4.05 19.81 21.29
N HIS A 60 4.83 18.93 21.92
CA HIS A 60 5.49 19.26 23.19
C HIS A 60 6.59 20.32 23.00
N ARG A 61 7.36 20.25 21.91
CA ARG A 61 8.36 21.26 21.59
C ARG A 61 7.73 22.62 21.26
N HIS A 62 6.60 22.63 20.56
CA HIS A 62 5.87 23.85 20.24
C HIS A 62 5.43 24.57 21.53
N LYS A 63 4.77 23.86 22.44
CA LYS A 63 4.37 24.41 23.75
C LYS A 63 5.54 25.00 24.54
N ARG A 64 6.69 24.33 24.50
CA ARG A 64 7.90 24.82 25.19
C ARG A 64 8.48 26.06 24.50
N LEU A 65 8.39 26.18 23.18
CA LEU A 65 8.81 27.37 22.44
C LEU A 65 7.89 28.54 22.76
N ASP A 66 6.57 28.34 22.72
CA ASP A 66 5.58 29.38 23.05
C ASP A 66 5.85 29.99 24.44
N GLN A 67 6.13 29.14 25.44
CA GLN A 67 6.45 29.58 26.80
C GLN A 67 7.75 30.39 26.89
N LEU A 68 8.77 30.02 26.11
CA LEU A 68 10.06 30.72 26.08
C LEU A 68 9.93 32.06 25.36
N GLU A 69 9.18 32.10 24.26
CA GLU A 69 8.87 33.33 23.52
C GLU A 69 8.09 34.32 24.39
N GLU A 70 7.08 33.85 25.13
CA GLU A 70 6.34 34.66 26.11
C GLU A 70 7.27 35.20 27.22
N THR A 71 8.10 34.34 27.80
CA THR A 71 9.05 34.73 28.85
C THR A 71 10.10 35.73 28.35
N ALA A 72 10.52 35.61 27.09
CA ALA A 72 11.49 36.49 26.46
C ALA A 72 10.88 37.77 25.86
N GLY A 73 9.54 37.88 25.83
CA GLY A 73 8.83 39.00 25.19
C GLY A 73 9.04 39.06 23.67
N VAL A 74 9.29 37.92 23.03
CA VAL A 74 9.52 37.81 21.58
C VAL A 74 8.23 37.34 20.91
N GLU A 75 7.79 38.03 19.86
CA GLU A 75 6.66 37.57 19.06
C GLU A 75 7.06 36.35 18.20
N PRO A 76 6.19 35.32 18.09
CA PRO A 76 6.48 34.15 17.28
C PRO A 76 6.69 34.53 15.80
N PRO A 77 7.63 33.88 15.10
CA PRO A 77 7.86 34.14 13.69
C PRO A 77 6.63 33.76 12.85
N PRO A 78 6.37 34.46 11.73
CA PRO A 78 5.26 34.14 10.85
C PRO A 78 5.39 32.70 10.32
N TYR A 79 4.27 31.98 10.25
CA TYR A 79 4.26 30.62 9.71
C TYR A 79 4.62 30.60 8.22
N ILE A 80 5.70 29.92 7.87
CA ILE A 80 6.16 29.71 6.49
C ILE A 80 6.03 28.21 6.18
N PRO A 81 5.06 27.79 5.35
CA PRO A 81 4.94 26.38 4.98
C PRO A 81 6.16 25.95 4.17
N LEU A 82 6.82 24.87 4.60
CA LEU A 82 7.99 24.28 3.92
C LEU A 82 7.66 23.71 2.53
N PHE A 83 6.37 23.47 2.25
CA PHE A 83 5.89 22.98 0.97
C PHE A 83 4.74 23.85 0.47
N PRO A 84 4.72 24.19 -0.83
CA PRO A 84 3.62 24.95 -1.41
C PRO A 84 2.32 24.14 -1.30
N VAL A 85 1.29 24.77 -0.73
CA VAL A 85 -0.07 24.22 -0.75
C VAL A 85 -0.52 24.23 -2.21
N LYS A 86 -0.65 23.05 -2.82
CA LYS A 86 -1.28 22.94 -4.15
C LYS A 86 -2.78 23.19 -3.96
N ASN A 87 -3.27 24.29 -4.54
CA ASN A 87 -4.70 24.58 -4.70
C ASN A 87 -5.33 23.64 -5.73
#